data_AF-A0AAX0IW09-F1
#
_entry.id   AF-A0AAX0IW09-F1
#
_cell.length_a   1.000
_cell.length_b   1.000
_cell.length_c   1.000
_cell.angle_alpha   90.00
_cell.angle_beta   90.00
_cell.angle_gamma   90.00
#
_symmetry.space_group_name_H-M   'P 1'
#
loop_
_entity.id
_entity.type
_entity.pdbx_description
1 polymer ?
#
loop_
_entity_poly.entity_id
_entity_poly.type
_entity_poly.pdbx_seq_one_letter_code
_entity_poly.pdbx_strand_id
1 'polypeptide(L)'
;MRDRNSVFGASFEQSKRIVPRRFVTEDGAQMGVSVSMNFWKRALGLVGLMFSALFYMLGVSWPDGIRHSVQNQQSVSSVLVGDVGHLLRPIVLTAIILFSALIILNLIPKLNYAFQLLYATLVLIAFFCLCFIGSLPLSVGLTIDAFGWIAFGIQLLLCIFLFKKLFLNQVKRFKDELYNRKEVEVEDWEETISKLLKRYGGILLGLAILNRWTFKIGENFSANTDLGNFLFGFVFLGMIYLFFFVGGLVFKNFIRGFYFFKYRNEYREYFNITNEQWYGKFRARFMSKQK
;
A
#
# COMPACT_ATOMS: atom_id res chain seq x y z
N MET A 1 -31.37 0.92 20.62
CA MET A 1 -30.43 1.77 19.86
C MET A 1 -29.17 0.96 19.61
N ARG A 2 -28.78 0.74 18.35
CA ARG A 2 -27.71 -0.19 17.98
C ARG A 2 -26.42 0.63 17.84
N ASP A 3 -25.60 0.68 18.89
CA ASP A 3 -24.29 1.35 18.88
C ASP A 3 -23.38 0.71 17.81
N ARG A 4 -23.47 1.23 16.58
CA ARG A 4 -22.54 0.93 15.50
C ARG A 4 -21.29 1.78 15.74
N ASN A 5 -20.49 1.38 16.73
CA ASN A 5 -19.15 1.91 16.97
C ASN A 5 -18.36 1.85 15.65
N SER A 6 -18.17 3.00 15.00
CA SER A 6 -17.49 3.15 13.72
C SER A 6 -15.99 3.34 13.94
N VAL A 7 -15.15 2.92 12.99
CA VAL A 7 -13.69 3.14 13.08
C VAL A 7 -13.34 4.64 13.14
N PHE A 8 -14.19 5.52 12.62
CA PHE A 8 -14.03 6.99 12.63
C PHE A 8 -14.87 7.71 13.70
N GLY A 9 -15.70 6.97 14.43
CA GLY A 9 -16.69 7.50 15.37
C GLY A 9 -16.24 7.56 16.83
N ALA A 10 -14.99 7.21 17.15
CA ALA A 10 -14.54 7.15 18.54
C ALA A 10 -14.34 8.55 19.15
N SER A 11 -14.49 8.62 20.48
CA SER A 11 -14.22 9.81 21.29
C SER A 11 -12.72 10.00 21.55
N PHE A 12 -12.34 11.17 22.08
CA PHE A 12 -10.95 11.45 22.46
C PHE A 12 -10.39 10.46 23.48
N GLU A 13 -11.16 10.13 24.53
CA GLU A 13 -10.75 9.14 25.55
C GLU A 13 -10.51 7.75 24.96
N GLN A 14 -11.34 7.35 23.99
CA GLN A 14 -11.15 6.08 23.28
C GLN A 14 -9.92 6.14 22.37
N SER A 15 -9.70 7.25 21.66
CA SER A 15 -8.57 7.38 20.73
C SER A 15 -7.21 7.44 21.43
N LYS A 16 -7.12 7.87 22.70
CA LYS A 16 -5.86 7.83 23.49
C LYS A 16 -5.22 6.43 23.54
N ARG A 17 -6.02 5.38 23.43
CA ARG A 17 -5.56 3.98 23.46
C ARG A 17 -4.73 3.62 22.23
N ILE A 18 -5.10 4.17 21.07
CA ILE A 18 -4.49 3.84 19.78
C ILE A 18 -3.46 4.89 19.33
N VAL A 19 -3.50 6.11 19.87
CA VAL A 19 -2.56 7.21 19.56
C VAL A 19 -1.58 7.38 20.72
N PRO A 20 -0.45 6.64 20.73
CA PRO A 20 0.56 6.81 21.78
C PRO A 20 1.39 8.09 21.55
N ARG A 21 2.04 8.61 22.60
CA ARG A 21 2.92 9.79 22.49
C ARG A 21 4.05 9.60 21.47
N ARG A 22 4.59 8.39 21.36
CA ARG A 22 5.60 8.01 20.35
C ARG A 22 5.13 8.24 18.92
N PHE A 23 3.83 8.23 18.65
CA PHE A 23 3.30 8.54 17.31
C PHE A 23 3.64 9.97 16.87
N VAL A 24 3.73 10.89 17.83
CA VAL A 24 4.03 12.31 17.63
C VAL A 24 5.54 12.57 17.64
N THR A 25 6.32 11.78 18.38
CA THR A 25 7.76 12.04 18.58
C THR A 25 8.66 11.14 17.73
N GLU A 26 8.39 9.83 17.68
CA GLU A 26 9.22 8.82 17.03
C GLU A 26 8.62 8.37 15.70
N ASP A 27 7.36 7.92 15.66
CA ASP A 27 6.74 7.46 14.40
C ASP A 27 6.52 8.64 13.43
N GLY A 28 6.14 9.81 13.96
CA GLY A 28 6.07 11.06 13.20
C GLY A 28 7.44 11.58 12.75
N ALA A 29 8.52 11.25 13.48
CA ALA A 29 9.89 11.51 13.06
C ALA A 29 10.40 10.47 12.04
N GLN A 30 9.90 9.23 12.09
CA GLN A 30 10.16 8.17 11.10
C GLN A 30 9.43 8.41 9.77
N MET A 31 8.27 9.09 9.80
CA MET A 31 7.67 9.73 8.61
C MET A 31 8.56 10.84 8.02
N GLY A 32 9.65 11.18 8.73
CA GLY A 32 10.84 11.81 8.19
C GLY A 32 10.63 13.23 7.72
N VAL A 33 11.22 13.51 6.57
CA VAL A 33 11.22 14.80 5.89
C VAL A 33 9.81 15.39 5.72
N SER A 34 8.81 14.53 5.50
CA SER A 34 7.43 14.94 5.18
C SER A 34 6.68 15.53 6.38
N VAL A 35 7.12 15.28 7.60
CA VAL A 35 6.49 15.85 8.82
C VAL A 35 7.21 17.12 9.28
N SER A 36 8.36 17.46 8.69
CA SER A 36 9.19 18.57 9.17
C SER A 36 8.57 19.94 8.88
N MET A 37 8.54 20.82 9.89
CA MET A 37 8.21 22.24 9.68
C MET A 37 9.32 23.03 8.97
N ASN A 38 10.52 22.46 8.83
CA ASN A 38 11.65 23.12 8.17
C ASN A 38 11.54 22.93 6.64
N PHE A 39 11.68 24.02 5.89
CA PHE A 39 11.67 24.01 4.42
C PHE A 39 12.78 23.13 3.83
N TRP A 40 14.03 23.30 4.26
CA TRP A 40 15.16 22.53 3.71
C TRP A 40 15.04 21.04 3.97
N LYS A 41 14.52 20.67 5.14
CA LYS A 41 14.18 19.27 5.40
C LYS A 41 13.16 18.81 4.38
N ARG A 42 12.01 19.48 4.22
CA ARG A 42 10.98 19.16 3.22
C ARG A 42 11.46 19.11 1.79
N ALA A 43 12.42 19.95 1.41
CA ALA A 43 13.05 19.92 0.08
C ALA A 43 13.77 18.60 -0.20
N LEU A 44 14.39 17.96 0.81
CA LEU A 44 14.94 16.60 0.66
C LEU A 44 13.86 15.57 0.30
N GLY A 45 12.59 15.87 0.57
CA GLY A 45 11.45 15.00 0.27
C GLY A 45 11.15 14.93 -1.23
N LEU A 46 11.73 15.83 -2.03
CA LEU A 46 11.69 15.78 -3.49
C LEU A 46 12.40 14.55 -4.05
N VAL A 47 13.27 13.89 -3.28
CA VAL A 47 13.81 12.55 -3.61
C VAL A 47 12.67 11.55 -3.85
N GLY A 48 11.49 11.76 -3.24
CA GLY A 48 10.28 11.01 -3.54
C GLY A 48 9.90 10.96 -5.02
N LEU A 49 10.23 12.00 -5.81
CA LEU A 49 9.98 12.03 -7.25
C LEU A 49 10.79 10.97 -8.02
N MET A 50 11.91 10.50 -7.47
CA MET A 50 12.67 9.38 -8.07
C MET A 50 11.84 8.10 -8.13
N PHE A 51 10.96 7.86 -7.15
CA PHE A 51 10.03 6.74 -7.19
C PHE A 51 8.98 6.91 -8.29
N SER A 52 8.55 8.15 -8.57
CA SER A 52 7.65 8.44 -9.69
C SER A 52 8.30 8.08 -11.02
N ALA A 53 9.57 8.43 -11.21
CA ALA A 53 10.35 8.04 -12.39
C ALA A 53 10.55 6.52 -12.47
N LEU A 54 10.87 5.85 -11.36
CA LEU A 54 11.03 4.40 -11.30
C LEU A 54 9.74 3.66 -11.69
N PHE A 55 8.58 4.07 -11.15
CA PHE A 55 7.31 3.44 -11.48
C PHE A 55 6.79 3.84 -12.87
N TYR A 56 7.22 4.98 -13.41
CA TYR A 56 7.03 5.27 -14.83
C TYR A 56 7.82 4.29 -15.70
N MET A 57 9.08 4.03 -15.35
CA MET A 57 9.90 3.04 -16.07
C MET A 57 9.29 1.64 -16.00
N LEU A 58 8.94 1.16 -14.80
CA LEU A 58 8.42 -0.20 -14.60
C LEU A 58 6.98 -0.39 -15.12
N GLY A 59 6.10 0.58 -14.89
CA GLY A 59 4.67 0.44 -15.15
C GLY A 59 4.20 1.00 -16.49
N VAL A 60 5.04 1.77 -17.20
CA VAL A 60 4.69 2.39 -18.49
C VAL A 60 5.77 2.14 -19.54
N SER A 61 6.97 2.68 -19.34
CA SER A 61 8.02 2.67 -20.37
C SER A 61 8.47 1.26 -20.75
N TRP A 62 8.59 0.36 -19.77
CA TRP A 62 9.02 -1.01 -20.01
C TRP A 62 7.93 -1.81 -20.74
N PRO A 63 6.66 -1.86 -20.27
CA PRO A 63 5.58 -2.47 -21.05
C PRO A 63 5.43 -1.92 -22.47
N ASP A 64 5.46 -0.60 -22.65
CA ASP A 64 5.38 0.03 -23.97
C ASP A 64 6.57 -0.37 -24.85
N GLY A 65 7.79 -0.37 -24.30
CA GLY A 65 9.00 -0.81 -24.99
C GLY A 65 8.94 -2.26 -25.46
N ILE A 66 8.41 -3.16 -24.63
CA ILE A 66 8.17 -4.55 -25.02
C ILE A 66 7.14 -4.61 -26.16
N ARG A 67 6.04 -3.88 -26.06
CA ARG A 67 4.98 -3.92 -27.08
C ARG A 67 5.49 -3.47 -28.45
N HIS A 68 6.38 -2.48 -28.47
CA HIS A 68 7.04 -2.02 -29.69
C HIS A 68 8.10 -3.00 -30.21
N SER A 69 8.82 -3.72 -29.35
CA SER A 69 9.81 -4.73 -29.79
C SER A 69 9.17 -6.02 -30.31
N VAL A 70 7.99 -6.38 -29.79
CA VAL A 70 7.20 -7.55 -30.23
C VAL A 70 6.74 -7.43 -31.68
N GLN A 71 6.59 -6.22 -32.22
CA GLN A 71 6.34 -6.01 -33.66
C GLN A 71 7.54 -6.43 -34.54
N ASN A 72 8.73 -6.65 -33.96
CA ASN A 72 10.00 -6.85 -34.68
C ASN A 72 10.79 -8.14 -34.30
N GLN A 73 10.12 -9.22 -33.87
CA GLN A 73 10.70 -10.57 -33.60
C GLN A 73 11.39 -10.78 -32.22
N GLN A 74 10.62 -10.92 -31.13
CA GLN A 74 11.09 -11.61 -29.92
C GLN A 74 9.96 -12.22 -29.05
N SER A 75 10.37 -13.08 -28.13
CA SER A 75 9.61 -14.13 -27.41
C SER A 75 8.25 -13.76 -26.83
N VAL A 76 7.31 -14.70 -26.96
CA VAL A 76 5.87 -14.60 -26.67
C VAL A 76 5.52 -14.21 -25.21
N SER A 77 6.43 -14.41 -24.25
CA SER A 77 6.23 -14.03 -22.84
C SER A 77 6.18 -12.53 -22.59
N SER A 78 6.75 -11.76 -23.51
CA SER A 78 6.88 -10.31 -23.38
C SER A 78 5.59 -9.58 -23.81
N VAL A 79 4.84 -10.12 -24.76
CA VAL A 79 3.62 -9.50 -25.32
C VAL A 79 2.56 -9.19 -24.26
N LEU A 80 2.31 -10.14 -23.35
CA LEU A 80 1.28 -10.02 -22.31
C LEU A 80 1.59 -8.92 -21.30
N VAL A 81 2.86 -8.77 -20.91
CA VAL A 81 3.29 -7.66 -20.05
C VAL A 81 3.06 -6.33 -20.77
N GLY A 82 3.33 -6.26 -22.08
CA GLY A 82 3.05 -5.10 -22.91
C GLY A 82 1.57 -4.74 -23.00
N ASP A 83 0.70 -5.72 -23.26
CA ASP A 83 -0.74 -5.49 -23.41
C ASP A 83 -1.43 -5.15 -22.09
N VAL A 84 -1.10 -5.87 -21.01
CA VAL A 84 -1.60 -5.55 -19.66
C VAL A 84 -1.10 -4.18 -19.21
N GLY A 85 0.18 -3.86 -19.46
CA GLY A 85 0.73 -2.55 -19.15
C GLY A 85 0.06 -1.43 -19.93
N HIS A 86 -0.23 -1.64 -21.22
CA HIS A 86 -0.96 -0.67 -22.02
C HIS A 86 -2.40 -0.45 -21.49
N LEU A 87 -3.09 -1.52 -21.09
CA LEU A 87 -4.42 -1.45 -20.48
C LEU A 87 -4.41 -0.66 -19.16
N LEU A 88 -3.41 -0.87 -18.32
CA LEU A 88 -3.29 -0.23 -17.00
C LEU A 88 -2.62 1.15 -17.04
N ARG A 89 -1.99 1.52 -18.16
CA ARG A 89 -1.27 2.78 -18.37
C ARG A 89 -1.99 4.02 -17.84
N PRO A 90 -3.27 4.30 -18.16
CA PRO A 90 -3.94 5.50 -17.65
C PRO A 90 -4.03 5.52 -16.12
N ILE A 91 -4.22 4.35 -15.49
CA ILE A 91 -4.31 4.21 -14.03
C ILE A 91 -2.92 4.44 -13.40
N VAL A 92 -1.87 3.85 -13.98
CA VAL A 92 -0.48 4.02 -13.53
C VAL A 92 -0.05 5.49 -13.64
N LEU A 93 -0.29 6.13 -14.80
CA LEU A 93 0.04 7.55 -14.99
C LEU A 93 -0.71 8.46 -14.02
N THR A 94 -2.00 8.19 -13.79
CA THR A 94 -2.79 8.95 -12.81
C THR A 94 -2.19 8.83 -11.41
N ALA A 95 -1.80 7.62 -10.99
CA ALA A 95 -1.16 7.40 -9.69
C ALA A 95 0.19 8.15 -9.59
N ILE A 96 1.01 8.13 -10.64
CA ILE A 96 2.29 8.85 -10.73
C ILE A 96 2.08 10.37 -10.60
N ILE A 97 1.12 10.93 -11.35
CA ILE A 97 0.83 12.36 -11.34
C ILE A 97 0.33 12.79 -9.96
N LEU A 98 -0.62 12.03 -9.37
CA LEU A 98 -1.15 12.33 -8.04
C LEU A 98 -0.06 12.28 -6.97
N PHE A 99 0.78 11.24 -6.97
CA PHE A 99 1.88 11.13 -6.01
C PHE A 99 2.90 12.26 -6.20
N SER A 100 3.29 12.57 -7.43
CA SER A 100 4.21 13.67 -7.74
C SER A 100 3.66 15.01 -7.27
N ALA A 101 2.38 15.28 -7.51
CA ALA A 101 1.70 16.49 -7.04
C ALA A 101 1.74 16.59 -5.50
N LEU A 102 1.48 15.49 -4.79
CA LEU A 102 1.57 15.46 -3.32
C LEU A 102 3.00 15.70 -2.81
N ILE A 103 4.02 15.20 -3.49
CA ILE A 103 5.42 15.49 -3.11
C ILE A 103 5.75 16.97 -3.32
N ILE A 104 5.33 17.57 -4.43
CA ILE A 104 5.56 19.01 -4.71
C ILE A 104 4.79 19.88 -3.71
N LEU A 105 3.51 19.58 -3.45
CA LEU A 105 2.67 20.30 -2.49
C LEU A 105 3.18 20.18 -1.05
N ASN A 106 4.04 19.20 -0.74
CA ASN A 106 4.70 19.07 0.56
C ASN A 106 5.67 20.24 0.84
N LEU A 107 6.20 20.90 -0.19
CA LEU A 107 7.07 22.08 -0.05
C LEU A 107 6.36 23.27 0.60
N ILE A 108 5.03 23.33 0.50
CA ILE A 108 4.23 24.39 1.11
C ILE A 108 3.98 24.08 2.59
N PRO A 109 4.45 24.93 3.54
CA PRO A 109 4.29 24.66 4.98
C PRO A 109 2.81 24.63 5.35
N LYS A 110 2.41 23.62 6.11
CA LYS A 110 1.03 23.53 6.61
C LYS A 110 0.82 24.40 7.85
N LEU A 111 -0.44 24.55 8.27
CA LEU A 111 -0.83 25.47 9.34
C LEU A 111 -0.20 25.11 10.69
N ASN A 112 -0.20 23.83 11.03
CA ASN A 112 0.37 23.31 12.26
C ASN A 112 0.86 21.86 12.06
N TYR A 113 1.49 21.31 13.10
CA TYR A 113 2.06 19.97 13.11
C TYR A 113 1.03 18.88 12.81
N ALA A 114 -0.20 18.98 13.34
CA ALA A 114 -1.25 18.00 13.05
C ALA A 114 -1.65 17.95 11.57
N PHE A 115 -1.78 19.11 10.90
CA PHE A 115 -2.02 19.15 9.46
C PHE A 115 -0.84 18.54 8.68
N GLN A 116 0.39 18.84 9.10
CA GLN A 116 1.58 18.31 8.46
C GLN A 116 1.68 16.78 8.61
N LEU A 117 1.38 16.24 9.80
CA LEU A 117 1.38 14.81 10.07
C LEU A 117 0.31 14.07 9.27
N LEU A 118 -0.91 14.62 9.21
CA LEU A 118 -1.98 14.06 8.38
C LEU A 118 -1.56 14.05 6.90
N TYR A 119 -0.99 15.17 6.43
CA TYR A 119 -0.49 15.29 5.06
C TYR A 119 0.60 14.26 4.75
N ALA A 120 1.59 14.09 5.64
CA ALA A 120 2.63 13.08 5.49
C ALA A 120 2.06 11.65 5.46
N THR A 121 1.02 11.40 6.26
CA THR A 121 0.32 10.11 6.25
C THR A 121 -0.40 9.87 4.92
N LEU A 122 -1.00 10.90 4.32
CA LEU A 122 -1.58 10.82 2.97
C LEU A 122 -0.52 10.60 1.89
N VAL A 123 0.65 11.24 1.99
CA VAL A 123 1.79 10.99 1.09
C VAL A 123 2.25 9.54 1.18
N LEU A 124 2.33 8.97 2.39
CA LEU A 124 2.68 7.56 2.59
C LEU A 124 1.64 6.62 1.97
N ILE A 125 0.35 6.90 2.14
CA ILE A 125 -0.72 6.13 1.47
C ILE A 125 -0.59 6.24 -0.05
N ALA A 126 -0.37 7.43 -0.58
CA ALA A 126 -0.21 7.64 -2.01
C ALA A 126 1.02 6.89 -2.56
N PHE A 127 2.13 6.88 -1.82
CA PHE A 127 3.31 6.09 -2.17
C PHE A 127 2.99 4.59 -2.19
N PHE A 128 2.29 4.10 -1.16
CA PHE A 128 1.86 2.71 -1.10
C PHE A 128 0.95 2.34 -2.28
N CYS A 129 -0.02 3.19 -2.63
CA CYS A 129 -0.87 3.01 -3.81
C CYS A 129 -0.06 3.05 -5.12
N LEU A 130 0.93 3.93 -5.24
CA LEU A 130 1.83 3.98 -6.39
C LEU A 130 2.60 2.67 -6.55
N CYS A 131 3.17 2.14 -5.46
CA CYS A 131 3.86 0.86 -5.48
C CYS A 131 2.93 -0.28 -5.93
N PHE A 132 1.67 -0.26 -5.47
CA PHE A 132 0.68 -1.27 -5.87
C PHE A 132 0.40 -1.19 -7.35
N ILE A 133 -0.13 -0.04 -7.77
CA ILE A 133 -0.63 0.19 -9.13
C ILE A 133 0.51 0.08 -10.14
N GLY A 134 1.68 0.65 -9.84
CA GLY A 134 2.85 0.64 -10.71
C GLY A 134 3.47 -0.75 -10.89
N SER A 135 3.24 -1.70 -9.97
CA SER A 135 3.73 -3.09 -10.09
C SER A 135 2.69 -4.05 -10.70
N LEU A 136 1.43 -3.64 -10.86
CA LEU A 136 0.38 -4.46 -11.47
C LEU A 136 0.69 -4.88 -12.91
N PRO A 137 1.15 -4.00 -13.83
CA PRO A 137 1.49 -4.39 -15.20
C PRO A 137 2.41 -5.61 -15.28
N LEU A 138 3.50 -5.57 -14.51
CA LEU A 138 4.50 -6.61 -14.48
C LEU A 138 3.98 -7.88 -13.78
N SER A 139 3.41 -7.74 -12.58
CA SER A 139 2.98 -8.92 -11.81
C SER A 139 1.83 -9.69 -12.48
N VAL A 140 0.85 -8.98 -13.04
CA VAL A 140 -0.27 -9.59 -13.78
C VAL A 140 0.22 -10.19 -15.10
N GLY A 141 1.02 -9.45 -15.87
CA GLY A 141 1.56 -9.92 -17.15
C GLY A 141 2.38 -11.19 -17.01
N LEU A 142 3.31 -11.23 -16.03
CA LEU A 142 4.12 -12.41 -15.74
C LEU A 142 3.27 -13.61 -15.26
N THR A 143 2.19 -13.35 -14.53
CA THR A 143 1.35 -14.42 -14.01
C THR A 143 0.54 -15.09 -15.10
N ILE A 144 -0.04 -14.28 -16.00
CA ILE A 144 -0.79 -14.79 -17.14
C ILE A 144 0.17 -15.50 -18.10
N ASP A 145 1.38 -14.99 -18.29
CA ASP A 145 2.38 -15.67 -19.11
C ASP A 145 2.78 -17.03 -18.53
N ALA A 146 2.93 -17.14 -17.22
CA ALA A 146 3.34 -18.36 -16.55
C ALA A 146 2.24 -19.42 -16.45
N PHE A 147 1.00 -19.03 -16.13
CA PHE A 147 -0.08 -19.97 -15.80
C PHE A 147 -1.34 -19.84 -16.68
N GLY A 148 -1.41 -18.84 -17.55
CA GLY A 148 -2.58 -18.54 -18.36
C GLY A 148 -3.69 -17.78 -17.62
N TRP A 149 -4.70 -17.36 -18.38
CA TRP A 149 -5.79 -16.52 -17.87
C TRP A 149 -6.69 -17.20 -16.84
N ILE A 150 -6.91 -18.51 -16.98
CA ILE A 150 -7.77 -19.29 -16.08
C ILE A 150 -7.15 -19.36 -14.69
N ALA A 151 -5.87 -19.70 -14.62
CA ALA A 151 -5.15 -19.76 -13.36
C ALA A 151 -5.05 -18.38 -12.70
N PHE A 152 -4.84 -17.32 -13.49
CA PHE A 152 -4.91 -15.95 -12.98
C PHE A 152 -6.29 -15.62 -12.38
N GLY A 153 -7.38 -16.05 -13.03
CA GLY A 153 -8.75 -15.91 -12.48
C GLY A 153 -8.92 -16.61 -11.12
N ILE A 154 -8.37 -17.81 -10.96
CA ILE A 154 -8.36 -18.53 -9.68
C ILE A 154 -7.53 -17.77 -8.63
N GLN A 155 -6.36 -17.23 -9.02
CA GLN A 155 -5.55 -16.40 -8.13
C GLN A 155 -6.30 -15.15 -7.66
N LEU A 156 -7.06 -14.47 -8.54
CA LEU A 156 -7.90 -13.33 -8.15
C LEU A 156 -8.95 -13.71 -7.09
N LEU A 157 -9.56 -14.89 -7.17
CA LEU A 157 -10.48 -15.37 -6.14
C LEU A 157 -9.76 -15.60 -4.79
N LEU A 158 -8.54 -16.14 -4.82
CA LEU A 158 -7.70 -16.26 -3.63
C LEU A 158 -7.35 -14.88 -3.04
N CYS A 159 -7.13 -13.86 -3.88
CA CYS A 159 -6.89 -12.49 -3.42
C CYS A 159 -8.08 -11.92 -2.62
N ILE A 160 -9.33 -12.19 -3.03
CA ILE A 160 -10.52 -11.75 -2.28
C ILE A 160 -10.52 -12.36 -0.87
N PHE A 161 -10.17 -13.64 -0.77
CA PHE A 161 -10.02 -14.32 0.51
C PHE A 161 -8.90 -13.70 1.36
N LEU A 162 -7.72 -13.45 0.77
CA LEU A 162 -6.59 -12.78 1.44
C LEU A 162 -6.95 -11.38 1.91
N PHE A 163 -7.70 -10.59 1.14
CA PHE A 163 -8.15 -9.26 1.54
C PHE A 163 -9.00 -9.32 2.82
N LYS A 164 -10.00 -10.20 2.83
CA LYS A 164 -10.88 -10.37 3.99
C LYS A 164 -10.09 -10.74 5.24
N LYS A 165 -9.07 -11.60 5.13
CA LYS A 165 -8.35 -12.12 6.29
C LYS A 165 -7.15 -11.26 6.71
N LEU A 166 -6.34 -10.74 5.80
CA LEU A 166 -5.15 -9.94 6.13
C LEU A 166 -5.49 -8.47 6.39
N PHE A 167 -6.44 -7.91 5.65
CA PHE A 167 -6.80 -6.51 5.81
C PHE A 167 -7.98 -6.35 6.78
N LEU A 168 -9.15 -6.96 6.52
CA LEU A 168 -10.34 -6.71 7.36
C LEU A 168 -10.18 -7.22 8.80
N ASN A 169 -9.47 -8.33 9.05
CA ASN A 169 -9.21 -8.75 10.42
C ASN A 169 -8.29 -7.77 11.15
N GLN A 170 -7.29 -7.19 10.47
CA GLN A 170 -6.46 -6.13 11.08
C GLN A 170 -7.30 -4.91 11.44
N VAL A 171 -8.24 -4.50 10.58
CA VAL A 171 -9.19 -3.43 10.86
C VAL A 171 -10.09 -3.77 12.04
N LYS A 172 -10.56 -5.03 12.13
CA LYS A 172 -11.39 -5.51 13.24
C LYS A 172 -10.62 -5.49 14.56
N ARG A 173 -9.41 -6.05 14.61
CA ARG A 173 -8.54 -6.02 15.80
C ARG A 173 -8.27 -4.59 16.25
N PHE A 174 -8.00 -3.70 15.30
CA PHE A 174 -7.79 -2.29 15.60
C PHE A 174 -9.04 -1.60 16.15
N LYS A 175 -10.22 -1.95 15.63
CA LYS A 175 -11.50 -1.48 16.17
C LYS A 175 -11.74 -2.02 17.58
N ASP A 176 -11.39 -3.27 17.86
CA ASP A 176 -11.54 -3.87 19.17
C ASP A 176 -10.61 -3.19 20.20
N GLU A 177 -9.37 -2.87 19.82
CA GLU A 177 -8.42 -2.05 20.61
C GLU A 177 -8.98 -0.66 20.92
N LEU A 178 -9.60 0.00 19.93
CA LEU A 178 -10.20 1.33 20.07
C LEU A 178 -11.38 1.36 21.05
N TYR A 179 -12.18 0.28 21.11
CA TYR A 179 -13.41 0.20 21.89
C TYR A 179 -13.33 -0.72 23.12
N ASN A 180 -12.15 -1.24 23.47
CA ASN A 180 -11.94 -2.19 24.57
C ASN A 180 -12.82 -3.44 24.50
N ARG A 181 -13.15 -3.92 23.30
CA ARG A 181 -13.91 -5.17 23.18
C ARG A 181 -12.94 -6.31 23.50
N LYS A 182 -13.29 -7.17 24.48
CA LYS A 182 -12.53 -8.38 24.79
C LYS A 182 -12.21 -9.10 23.48
N GLU A 183 -10.94 -9.51 23.32
CA GLU A 183 -10.43 -10.15 22.12
C GLU A 183 -11.40 -11.24 21.68
N VAL A 184 -12.05 -11.05 20.54
CA VAL A 184 -12.74 -12.15 19.88
C VAL A 184 -11.63 -13.11 19.48
N GLU A 185 -11.68 -14.34 19.99
CA GLU A 185 -10.76 -15.42 19.62
C GLU A 185 -10.42 -15.32 18.14
N VAL A 186 -9.15 -15.01 17.86
CA VAL A 186 -8.66 -14.92 16.49
C VAL A 186 -8.59 -16.36 16.02
N GLU A 187 -9.61 -16.79 15.28
CA GLU A 187 -9.62 -18.07 14.55
C GLU A 187 -8.25 -18.28 13.90
N ASP A 188 -7.56 -19.35 14.32
CA ASP A 188 -6.14 -19.59 14.01
C ASP A 188 -5.98 -20.02 12.53
N TRP A 189 -6.02 -19.01 11.66
CA TRP A 189 -6.09 -19.18 10.21
C TRP A 189 -4.78 -19.66 9.61
N GLU A 190 -3.66 -19.49 10.32
CA GLU A 190 -2.38 -20.09 9.95
C GLU A 190 -2.54 -21.61 9.90
N GLU A 191 -3.26 -22.18 10.86
CA GLU A 191 -3.60 -23.59 10.89
C GLU A 191 -4.54 -23.97 9.74
N THR A 192 -5.52 -23.11 9.39
CA THR A 192 -6.48 -23.37 8.30
C THR A 192 -5.84 -23.28 6.92
N ILE A 193 -4.99 -22.27 6.67
CA ILE A 193 -4.24 -22.12 5.42
C ILE A 193 -3.17 -23.21 5.33
N SER A 194 -2.51 -23.55 6.43
CA SER A 194 -1.59 -24.71 6.48
C SER A 194 -2.33 -25.99 6.12
N LYS A 195 -3.53 -26.23 6.67
CA LYS A 195 -4.39 -27.37 6.31
C LYS A 195 -4.82 -27.33 4.84
N LEU A 196 -5.20 -26.18 4.30
CA LEU A 196 -5.58 -26.03 2.89
C LEU A 196 -4.40 -26.22 1.92
N LEU A 197 -3.24 -25.61 2.18
CA LEU A 197 -2.03 -25.81 1.37
C LEU A 197 -1.52 -27.25 1.48
N LYS A 198 -1.54 -27.85 2.67
CA LYS A 198 -1.15 -29.27 2.84
C LYS A 198 -2.11 -30.19 2.09
N ARG A 199 -3.42 -29.89 2.07
CA ARG A 199 -4.43 -30.74 1.45
C ARG A 199 -4.57 -30.56 -0.06
N TYR A 200 -4.47 -29.31 -0.55
CA TYR A 200 -4.76 -28.96 -1.94
C TYR A 200 -3.62 -28.23 -2.65
N GLY A 201 -2.64 -27.69 -1.92
CA GLY A 201 -1.52 -26.95 -2.52
C GLY A 201 -0.70 -27.82 -3.48
N GLY A 202 -0.42 -29.07 -3.11
CA GLY A 202 0.23 -30.03 -4.00
C GLY A 202 -0.60 -30.38 -5.24
N ILE A 203 -1.92 -30.50 -5.09
CA ILE A 203 -2.84 -30.77 -6.21
C ILE A 203 -2.89 -29.55 -7.15
N LEU A 204 -3.02 -28.34 -6.62
CA LEU A 204 -3.05 -27.11 -7.39
C LEU A 204 -1.72 -26.86 -8.13
N LEU A 205 -0.59 -27.12 -7.45
CA LEU A 205 0.74 -27.01 -8.06
C LEU A 205 0.94 -28.09 -9.13
N GLY A 206 0.54 -29.33 -8.86
CA GLY A 206 0.57 -30.43 -9.83
C GLY A 206 -0.32 -30.15 -11.05
N LEU A 207 -1.51 -29.58 -10.85
CA LEU A 207 -2.40 -29.15 -11.93
C LEU A 207 -1.82 -27.97 -12.73
N ALA A 208 -1.16 -27.02 -12.07
CA ALA A 208 -0.48 -25.92 -12.77
C ALA A 208 0.67 -26.42 -13.64
N ILE A 209 1.47 -27.37 -13.13
CA ILE A 209 2.54 -28.03 -13.90
C ILE A 209 1.94 -28.85 -15.04
N LEU A 210 0.94 -29.70 -14.78
CA LEU A 210 0.29 -30.47 -15.84
C LEU A 210 -0.33 -29.56 -16.90
N ASN A 211 -1.04 -28.50 -16.50
CA ASN A 211 -1.61 -27.56 -17.45
C ASN A 211 -0.51 -26.93 -18.32
N ARG A 212 0.62 -26.51 -17.73
CA ARG A 212 1.71 -25.88 -18.46
C ARG A 212 2.42 -26.83 -19.43
N TRP A 213 2.63 -28.09 -19.05
CA TRP A 213 3.42 -29.05 -19.84
C TRP A 213 2.59 -29.96 -20.77
N THR A 214 1.31 -30.19 -20.50
CA THR A 214 0.47 -31.11 -21.29
C THR A 214 -0.75 -30.44 -21.90
N PHE A 215 -1.61 -29.80 -21.10
CA PHE A 215 -2.95 -29.40 -21.57
C PHE A 215 -3.03 -28.00 -22.20
N LYS A 216 -2.17 -27.07 -21.77
CA LYS A 216 -2.10 -25.66 -22.21
C LYS A 216 -3.45 -24.93 -22.20
N ILE A 217 -4.33 -25.27 -21.25
CA ILE A 217 -5.69 -24.73 -21.19
C ILE A 217 -5.62 -23.27 -20.73
N GLY A 218 -6.19 -22.36 -21.53
CA GLY A 218 -6.17 -20.92 -21.25
C GLY A 218 -4.82 -20.24 -21.52
N GLU A 219 -3.87 -20.96 -22.14
CA GLU A 219 -2.63 -20.41 -22.66
C GLU A 219 -2.81 -20.16 -24.16
N ASN A 220 -2.85 -18.90 -24.57
CA ASN A 220 -2.91 -18.54 -26.00
C ASN A 220 -1.52 -18.54 -26.66
N PHE A 221 -0.47 -18.94 -25.93
CA PHE A 221 0.90 -18.57 -26.23
C PHE A 221 1.88 -19.69 -25.87
N SER A 222 2.73 -20.07 -26.82
CA SER A 222 3.74 -21.13 -26.68
C SER A 222 5.09 -20.57 -26.20
N ALA A 223 5.13 -19.91 -25.04
CA ALA A 223 6.38 -19.40 -24.48
C ALA A 223 7.27 -20.54 -23.94
N ASN A 224 8.60 -20.33 -23.95
CA ASN A 224 9.58 -21.31 -23.48
C ASN A 224 9.27 -21.81 -22.06
N THR A 225 9.26 -23.13 -21.93
CA THR A 225 8.81 -23.93 -20.78
C THR A 225 9.85 -24.04 -19.68
N ASP A 226 10.56 -22.94 -19.39
CA ASP A 226 11.61 -22.95 -18.38
C ASP A 226 11.02 -22.78 -16.98
N LEU A 227 11.59 -23.50 -16.01
CA LEU A 227 11.17 -23.51 -14.61
C LEU A 227 11.19 -22.10 -13.99
N GLY A 228 12.09 -21.22 -14.46
CA GLY A 228 12.13 -19.81 -14.06
C GLY A 228 10.86 -19.04 -14.43
N ASN A 229 10.31 -19.24 -15.63
CA ASN A 229 9.06 -18.59 -16.05
C ASN A 229 7.87 -19.09 -15.24
N PHE A 230 7.85 -20.39 -14.90
CA PHE A 230 6.81 -20.96 -14.03
C PHE A 230 6.79 -20.29 -12.64
N LEU A 231 7.96 -20.02 -12.05
CA LEU A 231 8.06 -19.36 -10.74
C LEU A 231 7.55 -17.92 -10.77
N PHE A 232 7.68 -17.20 -11.90
CA PHE A 232 7.12 -15.86 -12.04
C PHE A 232 5.59 -15.82 -11.92
N GLY A 233 4.91 -16.95 -12.12
CA GLY A 233 3.48 -17.10 -11.90
C GLY A 233 3.01 -16.86 -10.47
N PHE A 234 3.92 -16.92 -9.48
CA PHE A 234 3.61 -16.66 -8.08
C PHE A 234 3.89 -15.20 -7.65
N VAL A 235 4.50 -14.39 -8.51
CA VAL A 235 4.87 -13.00 -8.19
C VAL A 235 3.64 -12.17 -7.82
N PHE A 236 2.53 -12.34 -8.54
CA PHE A 236 1.28 -11.64 -8.23
C PHE A 236 0.74 -12.01 -6.85
N LEU A 237 0.68 -13.31 -6.51
CA LEU A 237 0.22 -13.75 -5.19
C LEU A 237 1.12 -13.22 -4.06
N GLY A 238 2.45 -13.29 -4.23
CA GLY A 238 3.41 -12.76 -3.26
C GLY A 238 3.24 -11.25 -3.05
N MET A 239 3.07 -10.51 -4.15
CA MET A 239 2.80 -9.07 -4.13
C MET A 239 1.49 -8.77 -3.38
N ILE A 240 0.39 -9.44 -3.72
CA ILE A 240 -0.92 -9.24 -3.06
C ILE A 240 -0.86 -9.53 -1.56
N TYR A 241 -0.19 -10.62 -1.17
CA TYR A 241 -0.01 -10.97 0.24
C TYR A 241 0.69 -9.84 1.00
N LEU A 242 1.83 -9.37 0.48
CA LEU A 242 2.59 -8.27 1.07
C LEU A 242 1.74 -6.99 1.11
N PHE A 243 0.99 -6.69 0.04
CA PHE A 243 0.14 -5.53 -0.04
C PHE A 243 -0.98 -5.55 1.00
N PHE A 244 -1.72 -6.64 1.18
CA PHE A 244 -2.76 -6.65 2.21
C PHE A 244 -2.20 -6.65 3.62
N PHE A 245 -1.05 -7.28 3.84
CA PHE A 245 -0.37 -7.24 5.13
C PHE A 245 0.08 -5.82 5.49
N VAL A 246 0.88 -5.19 4.63
CA VAL A 246 1.40 -3.82 4.82
C VAL A 246 0.27 -2.79 4.77
N GLY A 247 -0.73 -2.99 3.90
CA GLY A 247 -1.89 -2.12 3.79
C GLY A 247 -2.69 -2.04 5.09
N GLY A 248 -2.79 -3.14 5.84
CA GLY A 248 -3.37 -3.12 7.18
C GLY A 248 -2.59 -2.24 8.16
N LEU A 249 -1.25 -2.25 8.10
CA LEU A 249 -0.38 -1.40 8.91
C LEU A 249 -0.50 0.08 8.51
N VAL A 250 -0.47 0.37 7.21
CA VAL A 250 -0.67 1.72 6.66
C VAL A 250 -2.03 2.27 7.07
N PHE A 251 -3.08 1.45 7.03
CA PHE A 251 -4.42 1.83 7.48
C PHE A 251 -4.46 2.17 8.97
N LYS A 252 -3.79 1.38 9.84
CA LYS A 252 -3.70 1.71 11.27
C LYS A 252 -3.04 3.08 11.49
N ASN A 253 -1.94 3.34 10.79
CA ASN A 253 -1.25 4.64 10.87
C ASN A 253 -2.12 5.79 10.34
N PHE A 254 -2.91 5.55 9.29
CA PHE A 254 -3.91 6.50 8.81
C PHE A 254 -4.94 6.84 9.87
N ILE A 255 -5.52 5.84 10.53
CA ILE A 255 -6.53 6.09 11.58
C ILE A 255 -5.91 6.84 12.78
N ARG A 256 -4.68 6.51 13.17
CA ARG A 256 -3.95 7.27 14.21
C ARG A 256 -3.76 8.74 13.81
N GLY A 257 -3.31 8.98 12.57
CA GLY A 257 -3.16 10.33 12.01
C GLY A 257 -4.48 11.09 11.95
N PHE A 258 -5.56 10.42 11.56
CA PHE A 258 -6.91 10.97 11.55
C PHE A 258 -7.36 11.42 12.94
N TYR A 259 -7.22 10.58 13.98
CA TYR A 259 -7.63 10.95 15.33
C TYR A 259 -6.76 12.04 15.94
N PHE A 260 -5.45 12.00 15.70
CA PHE A 260 -4.55 13.05 16.12
C PHE A 260 -4.94 14.41 15.50
N PHE A 261 -5.33 14.40 14.23
CA PHE A 261 -5.82 15.60 13.54
C PHE A 261 -7.20 16.07 14.05
N LYS A 262 -8.12 15.13 14.24
CA LYS A 262 -9.49 15.38 14.72
C LYS A 262 -9.48 16.07 16.09
N TYR A 263 -8.72 15.53 17.04
CA TYR A 263 -8.60 16.01 18.42
C TYR A 263 -7.29 16.77 18.66
N ARG A 264 -6.83 17.54 17.65
CA ARG A 264 -5.49 18.15 17.65
C ARG A 264 -5.23 19.09 18.82
N ASN A 265 -6.25 19.78 19.34
CA ASN A 265 -6.06 20.72 20.44
C ASN A 265 -5.93 19.96 21.78
N GLU A 266 -6.79 18.96 21.96
CA GLU A 266 -6.83 18.08 23.12
C GLU A 266 -5.54 17.25 23.20
N TYR A 267 -5.05 16.71 22.07
CA TYR A 267 -3.77 16.01 22.01
C TYR A 267 -2.57 16.93 22.25
N ARG A 268 -2.67 18.18 21.81
CA ARG A 268 -1.62 19.17 22.05
C ARG A 268 -1.44 19.44 23.53
N GLU A 269 -2.55 19.61 24.25
CA GLU A 269 -2.55 19.78 25.71
C GLU A 269 -2.14 18.48 26.42
N TYR A 270 -2.75 17.35 26.06
CA TYR A 270 -2.49 16.04 26.65
C TYR A 270 -1.02 15.60 26.54
N PHE A 271 -0.34 15.91 25.42
CA PHE A 271 1.08 15.59 25.24
C PHE A 271 2.04 16.73 25.61
N ASN A 272 1.53 17.88 26.07
CA ASN A 272 2.29 19.08 26.39
C ASN A 272 3.21 19.54 25.23
N ILE A 273 2.66 19.66 24.00
CA ILE A 273 3.43 20.01 22.81
C ILE A 273 3.69 21.53 22.75
N THR A 274 4.96 21.91 22.63
CA THR A 274 5.38 23.32 22.65
C THR A 274 4.93 24.09 21.40
N ASN A 275 4.85 25.43 21.50
CA ASN A 275 4.55 26.30 20.36
C ASN A 275 5.52 26.10 19.20
N GLU A 276 6.82 25.91 19.50
CA GLU A 276 7.84 25.70 18.47
C GLU A 276 7.66 24.38 17.73
N GLN A 277 7.33 23.30 18.44
CA GLN A 277 7.04 22.00 17.81
C GLN A 277 5.76 22.05 16.98
N TRP A 278 4.74 22.77 17.46
CA TRP A 278 3.42 22.81 16.84
C TRP A 278 3.34 23.69 15.59
N TYR A 279 3.98 24.86 15.62
CA TYR A 279 3.90 25.85 14.54
C TYR A 279 5.22 26.08 13.79
N GLY A 280 6.31 25.52 14.28
CA GLY A 280 7.66 25.80 13.81
C GLY A 280 8.28 27.03 14.48
N LYS A 281 9.62 27.09 14.48
CA LYS A 281 10.42 28.13 15.14
C LYS A 281 10.01 29.55 14.75
N PHE A 282 9.71 29.80 13.46
CA PHE A 282 9.38 31.13 12.97
C PHE A 282 8.04 31.63 13.54
N ARG A 283 6.95 30.88 13.34
CA ARG A 283 5.62 31.27 13.84
C ARG A 283 5.56 31.32 15.38
N ALA A 284 6.28 30.42 16.05
CA ALA A 284 6.35 30.43 17.52
C ALA A 284 6.98 31.73 18.07
N ARG A 285 8.05 32.25 17.43
CA ARG A 285 8.68 33.53 17.80
C ARG A 285 7.75 34.74 17.62
N PHE A 286 6.85 34.71 16.64
CA PHE A 286 5.85 35.78 16.48
C PHE A 286 4.82 35.76 17.60
N MET A 287 4.33 34.58 17.98
CA MET A 287 3.35 34.46 19.06
C MET A 287 3.92 34.74 20.45
N SER A 288 5.22 34.47 20.69
CA SER A 288 5.86 34.79 21.97
C SER A 288 6.10 36.29 22.15
N LYS A 289 6.13 37.08 21.08
CA LYS A 289 6.29 38.55 21.10
C LYS A 289 4.98 39.32 21.27
N GLN A 290 3.84 38.63 21.21
CA GLN A 290 2.50 39.21 21.37
C GLN A 290 1.91 39.00 22.77
N LYS A 291 2.68 38.42 23.70
CA LYS A 291 2.36 38.35 25.13
C LYS A 291 3.17 39.40 25.88
#